data_AF-A0A961A7H2-F1
#
_entry.id   AF-A0A961A7H2-F1
#
_cell.length_a   1.000
_cell.length_b   1.000
_cell.length_c   1.000
_cell.angle_alpha   90.00
_cell.angle_beta   90.00
_cell.angle_gamma   90.00
#
_symmetry.space_group_name_H-M   'P 1'
#
loop_
_entity.id
_entity.type
_entity.pdbx_description
1 polymer ?
#
loop_
_entity_poly.entity_id
_entity_poly.type
_entity_poly.pdbx_seq_one_letter_code
_entity_poly.pdbx_strand_id
1 'polypeptide(L)'
;MDHELFMHLCALARLRLDERETADFERKFASMLAMVDSLSQWEPADAGLAGVDGGLQMRTDSVRDYEWPEGTVHDYRVPMIIDFEGEG
;
A
#
# COMPACT_ATOMS: atom_id res chain seq x y z
N MET A 1 -17.07 -0.64 10.91
CA MET A 1 -16.37 -1.54 9.97
C MET A 1 -16.50 -2.94 10.53
N ASP A 2 -16.90 -3.90 9.70
CA ASP A 2 -16.95 -5.30 10.11
C ASP A 2 -15.54 -5.93 10.10
N HIS A 3 -15.38 -7.03 10.83
CA HIS A 3 -14.11 -7.75 10.97
C HIS A 3 -13.66 -8.37 9.63
N GLU A 4 -14.60 -8.82 8.81
CA GLU A 4 -14.33 -9.46 7.51
C GLU A 4 -13.64 -8.49 6.54
N LEU A 5 -14.17 -7.27 6.42
CA LEU A 5 -13.61 -6.18 5.63
C LEU A 5 -12.23 -5.75 6.15
N PHE A 6 -12.05 -5.68 7.47
CA PHE A 6 -10.75 -5.38 8.06
C PHE A 6 -9.70 -6.43 7.68
N MET A 7 -10.03 -7.72 7.80
CA MET A 7 -9.13 -8.81 7.43
C MET A 7 -8.85 -8.82 5.93
N HIS A 8 -9.84 -8.48 5.10
CA HIS A 8 -9.65 -8.31 3.66
C HIS A 8 -8.66 -7.18 3.34
N LEU A 9 -8.76 -6.04 4.01
CA LEU A 9 -7.81 -4.93 3.86
C LEU A 9 -6.39 -5.32 4.29
N CYS A 10 -6.26 -6.09 5.37
CA CYS A 10 -4.97 -6.64 5.81
C CYS A 10 -4.37 -7.56 4.74
N ALA A 11 -5.18 -8.42 4.12
CA ALA A 11 -4.74 -9.29 3.03
C ALA A 11 -4.25 -8.51 1.81
N LEU A 12 -4.98 -7.46 1.40
CA LEU A 12 -4.57 -6.56 0.30
C LEU A 12 -3.23 -5.88 0.59
N ALA A 13 -3.01 -5.46 1.84
CA ALA A 13 -1.77 -4.84 2.29
C ALA A 13 -0.63 -5.85 2.58
N ARG A 14 -0.89 -7.17 2.42
CA ARG A 14 0.02 -8.27 2.78
C ARG A 14 0.47 -8.27 4.25
N LEU A 15 -0.42 -7.83 5.14
CA LEU A 15 -0.20 -7.84 6.58
C LEU A 15 -0.66 -9.17 7.18
N ARG A 16 0.20 -9.78 7.99
CA ARG A 16 -0.15 -10.94 8.83
C ARG A 16 -0.13 -10.46 10.28
N LEU A 17 -1.31 -10.28 10.85
CA LEU A 17 -1.49 -9.82 12.22
C LEU A 17 -1.84 -10.99 13.11
N ASP A 18 -1.32 -11.01 14.33
CA ASP A 18 -1.82 -11.90 15.37
C ASP A 18 -3.14 -11.38 15.97
N GLU A 19 -3.78 -12.16 16.86
CA GLU A 19 -5.07 -11.79 17.47
C GLU A 19 -5.01 -10.46 18.25
N ARG A 20 -3.89 -10.22 18.95
CA ARG A 20 -3.70 -9.02 19.76
C ARG A 20 -3.48 -7.81 18.87
N GLU A 21 -2.66 -7.95 17.84
CA GLU A 21 -2.40 -6.92 16.84
C GLU A 21 -3.66 -6.57 16.06
N THR A 22 -4.45 -7.58 15.70
CA THR A 22 -5.74 -7.42 14.99
C THR A 22 -6.68 -6.55 15.81
N ALA A 23 -6.93 -6.90 17.07
CA ALA A 23 -7.82 -6.12 17.93
C ALA A 23 -7.34 -4.67 18.16
N ASP A 24 -6.02 -4.48 18.28
CA ASP A 24 -5.45 -3.14 18.44
C ASP A 24 -5.55 -2.31 17.15
N PHE A 25 -5.26 -2.91 15.99
CA PHE A 25 -5.38 -2.26 14.69
C PHE A 25 -6.83 -1.91 14.35
N GLU A 26 -7.79 -2.81 14.58
CA GLU A 26 -9.20 -2.54 14.32
C GLU A 26 -9.68 -1.30 15.08
N ARG A 27 -9.32 -1.20 16.37
CA ARG A 27 -9.67 -0.04 17.19
C ARG A 27 -9.02 1.24 16.66
N LYS A 28 -7.74 1.19 16.30
CA LYS A 28 -7.01 2.35 15.74
C LYS A 28 -7.60 2.77 14.39
N PHE A 29 -7.91 1.80 13.54
CA PHE A 29 -8.47 2.02 12.22
C PHE A 29 -9.85 2.65 12.31
N ALA A 30 -10.71 2.17 13.22
CA ALA A 30 -12.01 2.78 13.49
C ALA A 30 -11.87 4.24 13.96
N SER A 31 -10.89 4.53 14.82
CA SER A 31 -10.60 5.90 15.26
C SER A 31 -10.12 6.79 14.11
N MET A 32 -9.30 6.26 13.19
CA MET A 32 -8.84 7.00 12.02
C MET A 32 -9.96 7.27 11.03
N LEU A 33 -10.84 6.29 10.78
CA LEU A 33 -12.02 6.49 9.93
C LEU A 33 -12.94 7.59 10.50
N ALA A 34 -13.21 7.57 11.80
CA ALA A 34 -14.01 8.61 12.43
C ALA A 34 -13.36 10.01 12.30
N MET A 35 -12.03 10.09 12.37
CA MET A 35 -11.30 11.32 12.10
C MET A 35 -11.45 11.77 10.64
N VAL A 36 -11.29 10.88 9.66
CA VAL A 36 -11.46 11.20 8.23
C VAL A 36 -12.89 11.64 7.93
N ASP A 37 -13.89 10.97 8.50
CA ASP A 37 -15.30 11.36 8.34
C ASP A 37 -15.56 12.77 8.87
N SER A 38 -14.86 13.21 9.92
CA SER A 38 -14.98 14.60 10.40
C SER A 38 -14.43 15.63 9.42
N LEU A 39 -13.54 15.22 8.50
CA LEU A 39 -13.00 16.06 7.43
C LEU A 39 -13.92 16.12 6.20
N SER A 40 -14.93 15.24 6.11
CA SER A 40 -15.90 15.23 4.98
C SER A 40 -16.78 16.49 4.90
N GLN A 41 -16.81 17.30 5.96
CA GLN A 41 -17.49 18.60 5.99
C GLN A 41 -16.66 19.72 5.37
N TRP A 42 -15.41 19.45 5.02
CA TRP A 42 -14.54 20.38 4.33
C TRP A 42 -14.74 20.21 2.82
N GLU A 43 -15.47 21.14 2.21
CA GLU A 43 -15.43 21.30 0.75
C GLU A 43 -14.02 21.79 0.37
N PRO A 44 -13.23 21.03 -0.40
CA PRO A 44 -12.00 21.57 -0.94
C PRO A 44 -12.37 22.69 -1.91
N ALA A 45 -12.10 23.94 -1.52
CA ALA A 45 -12.38 25.13 -2.32
C ALA A 45 -11.71 25.12 -3.70
N ASP A 46 -10.71 24.24 -3.88
CA ASP A 46 -10.10 23.92 -5.16
C ASP A 46 -9.84 22.41 -5.20
N ALA A 47 -10.72 21.64 -5.85
CA ALA A 47 -10.48 20.24 -6.19
C ALA A 47 -9.47 20.13 -7.35
N GLY A 48 -8.28 20.72 -7.16
CA GLY A 48 -7.12 20.60 -8.02
C GLY A 48 -6.01 19.90 -7.26
N LEU A 49 -6.12 18.58 -7.06
CA LEU A 49 -4.95 17.80 -6.65
C LEU A 49 -3.87 18.02 -7.71
N ALA A 50 -2.69 18.43 -7.26
CA ALA A 50 -1.58 18.79 -8.12
C ALA A 50 -1.26 17.70 -9.14
N GLY A 51 -1.76 17.85 -10.36
CA GLY A 51 -1.00 17.45 -11.52
C GLY A 51 0.19 18.40 -11.56
N VAL A 52 1.37 17.89 -11.25
CA VAL A 52 2.62 18.61 -11.40
C VAL A 52 2.60 19.27 -12.78
N ASP A 53 2.56 20.60 -12.82
CA ASP A 53 2.63 21.42 -14.03
C ASP A 53 4.05 21.36 -14.62
N GLY A 54 4.45 20.15 -14.98
CA GLY A 54 5.70 19.82 -15.63
C GLY A 54 5.32 18.86 -16.73
N GLY A 55 5.34 19.33 -17.97
CA GLY A 55 5.04 18.50 -19.14
C GLY A 55 5.80 17.17 -19.14
N LEU A 56 5.37 16.24 -20.00
CA LEU A 56 5.88 14.87 -20.09
C LEU A 56 7.42 14.80 -19.93
N GLN A 57 7.87 14.32 -18.76
CA GLN A 57 9.29 14.05 -18.54
C GLN A 57 9.64 12.73 -19.23
N MET A 58 10.31 12.82 -20.39
CA MET A 58 10.86 11.65 -21.07
C MET A 58 12.30 11.42 -20.61
N ARG A 59 12.63 10.16 -20.27
CA ARG A 59 14.01 9.75 -20.01
C ARG A 59 14.69 9.42 -21.34
N THR A 60 15.89 9.94 -21.56
CA THR A 60 16.74 9.55 -22.70
C THR A 60 17.10 8.07 -22.61
N ASP A 61 16.93 7.34 -23.71
CA ASP A 61 17.35 5.95 -23.84
C ASP A 61 18.89 5.87 -23.88
N SER A 62 19.48 5.69 -22.72
CA SER A 62 20.93 5.64 -22.52
C SER A 62 21.23 4.53 -21.53
N VAL A 63 22.25 3.72 -21.84
CA VAL A 63 22.75 2.70 -20.92
C VAL A 63 23.46 3.42 -19.77
N ARG A 64 23.09 3.06 -18.54
CA ARG A 64 23.77 3.51 -17.33
C ARG A 64 24.34 2.30 -16.64
N ASP A 65 25.62 2.33 -16.31
CA ASP A 65 26.23 1.29 -15.49
C ASP A 65 25.56 1.31 -14.11
N TYR A 66 25.08 0.15 -13.68
CA TYR A 66 24.50 -0.02 -12.37
C TYR A 66 25.59 -0.45 -11.39
N GLU A 67 25.91 0.43 -10.44
CA GLU A 67 26.83 0.12 -9.36
C GLU A 67 26.09 -0.69 -8.28
N TRP A 68 26.48 -1.94 -8.10
CA TRP A 68 25.94 -2.78 -7.04
C TRP A 68 26.46 -2.31 -5.69
N PRO A 69 25.58 -2.05 -4.70
CA PRO A 69 26.02 -1.81 -3.33
C PRO A 69 26.83 -2.99 -2.80
N GLU A 70 27.89 -2.70 -2.06
CA GLU A 70 28.73 -3.73 -1.43
C GLU A 70 27.90 -4.60 -0.49
N GLY A 71 27.97 -5.93 -0.63
CA GLY A 71 27.19 -6.89 0.18
C GLY A 71 25.77 -7.19 -0.33
N THR A 72 25.42 -6.78 -1.56
CA THR A 72 24.11 -7.13 -2.14
C THR A 72 24.02 -8.63 -2.40
N VAL A 73 23.01 -9.28 -1.81
CA VAL A 73 22.68 -10.69 -2.09
C VAL A 73 21.99 -10.75 -3.46
N HIS A 74 22.64 -11.39 -4.43
CA HIS A 74 22.12 -11.47 -5.80
C HIS A 74 21.04 -12.53 -5.99
N ASP A 75 21.00 -13.55 -5.13
CA ASP A 75 20.06 -14.66 -5.20
C ASP A 75 19.05 -14.59 -4.06
N TYR A 76 17.95 -13.88 -4.29
CA TYR A 76 16.82 -13.86 -3.35
C TYR A 76 16.07 -15.19 -3.44
N ARG A 77 16.21 -16.02 -2.41
CA ARG A 77 15.37 -17.21 -2.24
C ARG A 77 13.99 -16.79 -1.77
N VAL A 78 13.08 -16.58 -2.72
CA VAL A 78 11.67 -16.35 -2.44
C VAL A 78 10.89 -17.67 -2.57
N PRO A 79 9.84 -17.88 -1.77
CA PRO A 79 8.94 -19.02 -1.97
C PRO A 79 8.35 -19.01 -3.38
N MET A 80 8.10 -20.21 -3.90
CA MET A 80 7.43 -20.37 -5.19
C MET A 80 6.04 -19.72 -5.15
N ILE A 81 5.69 -18.97 -6.20
CA ILE A 81 4.33 -18.48 -6.40
C ILE A 81 3.48 -19.70 -6.78
N ILE A 82 2.59 -20.10 -5.89
CA ILE A 82 1.59 -21.15 -6.18
C ILE A 82 0.39 -20.43 -6.78
N ASP A 83 -0.04 -20.84 -7.97
CA ASP A 83 -1.31 -20.39 -8.54
C ASP A 83 -2.45 -20.87 -7.62
N PHE A 84 -3.13 -19.92 -6.98
CA PHE A 84 -4.43 -20.17 -6.37
C PHE A 84 -5.48 -20.05 -7.48
N GLU A 85 -5.60 -21.09 -8.32
CA GLU A 85 -6.86 -21.29 -9.04
C GLU A 85 -7.96 -21.53 -8.00
N GLY A 86 -9.05 -20.76 -8.10
CA GLY A 86 -10.10 -20.73 -7.09
C GLY A 86 -10.68 -22.11 -6.79
N GLU A 87 -10.61 -22.51 -5.52
CA GLU A 87 -11.44 -23.57 -4.98
C GLU A 87 -12.88 -23.03 -4.87
N GLY A 88 -13.75 -23.49 -5.77
CA GLY A 88 -15.21 -23.39 -5.65
C GLY A 88 -15.81 -24.60 -4.95
#